data_AF-A0A530ZMB3-F1
#
_entry.id   AF-A0A530ZMB3-F1
#
_cell.length_a   1.000
_cell.length_b   1.000
_cell.length_c   1.000
_cell.angle_alpha   90.00
_cell.angle_beta   90.00
_cell.angle_gamma   90.00
#
_symmetry.space_group_name_H-M   'P 1'
#
loop_
_entity.id
_entity.type
_entity.pdbx_description
1 polymer ?
#
loop_
_entity_poly.entity_id
_entity_poly.type
_entity_poly.pdbx_seq_one_letter_code
_entity_poly.pdbx_strand_id
1 'polypeptide(L)' 'LYTWWSYRAQDWEASDRGRRLDHVWSSPNLVPSFACYEILRPARGWERPSDHVPVIARFDLE' A
#
# COMPACT_ATOMS: atom_id res chain seq x y z
N LEU A 1 -0.23 -5.24 8.07
CA LEU A 1 -0.69 -4.59 6.82
C LEU A 1 -0.06 -3.20 6.78
N TYR A 2 1.12 -3.05 6.18
CA TYR A 2 1.88 -1.79 6.23
C TYR A 2 2.03 -1.21 4.82
N THR A 3 2.20 0.11 4.77
CA THR A 3 2.42 0.85 3.53
C THR A 3 3.73 1.61 3.55
N TRP A 4 4.44 1.60 4.69
CA TRP A 4 5.67 2.34 4.90
C TRP A 4 6.66 1.58 5.80
N TRP A 5 7.96 1.67 5.50
CA TRP A 5 9.07 1.20 6.33
C TRP A 5 10.26 2.17 6.24
N SER A 6 10.82 2.55 7.39
CA SER A 6 11.98 3.45 7.47
C SER A 6 13.18 2.94 6.66
N TYR A 7 13.85 3.85 5.95
CA TYR A 7 15.15 3.58 5.32
C TYR A 7 16.26 3.18 6.31
N ARG A 8 16.09 3.44 7.61
CA ARG A 8 17.10 3.08 8.62
C ARG A 8 17.19 1.57 8.87
N ALA A 9 16.14 0.82 8.56
CA ALA A 9 16.17 -0.63 8.59
C ALA A 9 16.75 -1.12 7.25
N GLN A 10 17.99 -1.60 7.28
CA GLN A 10 18.66 -2.12 6.07
C GLN A 10 17.91 -3.31 5.48
N ASP A 11 17.43 -4.23 6.33
CA ASP A 11 16.52 -5.31 5.96
C ASP A 11 15.12 -5.03 6.54
N TRP A 12 14.30 -4.37 5.73
CA TRP A 12 12.94 -4.00 6.07
C TRP A 12 12.02 -5.23 6.16
N GLU A 13 12.32 -6.31 5.43
CA GLU A 13 11.50 -7.51 5.39
C GLU A 13 11.75 -8.41 6.60
N ALA A 14 13.02 -8.59 7.00
CA ALA A 14 13.36 -9.38 8.18
C ALA A 14 12.80 -8.79 9.49
N SER A 15 12.77 -7.46 9.59
CA SER A 15 12.22 -6.80 10.78
C SER A 15 10.71 -6.58 10.71
N ASP A 16 10.15 -6.37 9.51
CA ASP A 16 8.75 -6.06 9.22
C ASP A 16 8.08 -5.09 10.23
N ARG A 17 8.80 -4.04 10.63
CA ARG A 17 8.32 -3.01 11.59
C ARG A 17 7.70 -1.81 10.87
N GLY A 18 6.80 -2.07 9.93
CA GLY A 18 6.18 -1.04 9.11
C GLY A 18 5.07 -0.26 9.82
N ARG A 19 4.53 0.74 9.13
CA ARG A 19 3.32 1.48 9.54
C ARG A 19 2.31 1.53 8.39
N ARG A 20 1.03 1.59 8.71
CA ARG A 20 -0.05 1.87 7.75
C ARG A 20 -0.33 3.36 7.78
N LEU A 21 0.21 4.10 6.82
CA LEU A 21 0.07 5.55 6.74
C LEU A 21 -0.80 5.99 5.55
N ASP A 22 -0.85 5.16 4.51
CA ASP A 22 -1.48 5.49 3.24
C ASP A 22 -2.84 4.80 3.12
N HIS A 23 -3.87 5.58 2.80
CA HIS A 23 -5.27 5.15 2.78
C HIS A 23 -5.98 5.69 1.54
N VAL A 24 -6.91 4.89 1.03
CA VAL A 24 -7.91 5.34 0.03
C VAL A 24 -9.25 5.40 0.75
N TRP A 25 -9.85 6.58 0.81
CA TRP A 25 -11.19 6.78 1.35
C TRP A 25 -12.16 7.07 0.21
N SER A 26 -13.33 6.44 0.25
CA SER A 26 -14.38 6.64 -0.76
C SER A 26 -15.66 7.15 -0.11
N SER A 27 -16.45 7.88 -0.90
CA SER A 27 -17.82 8.24 -0.55
C SER A 27 -18.75 7.02 -0.66
N PRO A 28 -19.89 6.99 0.06
CA PRO A 28 -20.79 5.83 0.06
C PRO A 28 -21.31 5.40 -1.31
N ASN A 29 -21.47 6.33 -2.25
CA ASN A 29 -21.94 6.04 -3.60
C ASN A 29 -20.95 5.25 -4.47
N LEU A 30 -19.67 5.18 -4.08
CA LEU A 30 -18.66 4.36 -4.77
C LEU A 30 -18.52 2.95 -4.19
N VAL A 31 -19.13 2.68 -3.02
CA VAL A 31 -19.05 1.37 -2.37
C VAL A 31 -19.61 0.24 -3.24
N PRO A 32 -20.75 0.40 -3.96
CA PRO A 32 -21.27 -0.68 -4.81
C PRO A 32 -20.32 -1.06 -5.96
N SER A 33 -19.52 -0.12 -6.45
CA SER A 33 -18.54 -0.34 -7.51
C SER A 33 -17.19 -0.85 -6.99
N PHE A 34 -16.98 -0.97 -5.68
CA PHE A 34 -15.69 -1.37 -5.15
C PHE A 34 -15.42 -2.85 -5.43
N ALA A 35 -14.38 -3.12 -6.23
CA ALA A 35 -14.02 -4.47 -6.63
C ALA A 35 -13.00 -5.10 -5.67
N CYS A 36 -11.87 -4.42 -5.44
CA CYS A 36 -10.82 -4.90 -4.54
C CYS A 36 -9.82 -3.80 -4.19
N TYR A 37 -8.94 -4.09 -3.24
CA TYR A 37 -7.74 -3.30 -2.99
C TYR A 37 -6.49 -4.18 -2.93
N GLU A 38 -5.34 -3.57 -3.16
CA GLU A 38 -4.04 -4.20 -3.13
C GLU A 38 -3.01 -3.28 -2.48
N ILE A 39 -2.07 -3.87 -1.73
CA ILE A 39 -0.84 -3.19 -1.31
C ILE A 39 0.30 -3.85 -2.06
N LEU A 40 0.97 -3.12 -2.93
CA LEU A 40 2.05 -3.66 -3.76
C LEU A 40 3.35 -3.73 -2.94
N ARG A 41 3.37 -4.57 -1.89
CA ARG A 41 4.53 -4.78 -0.99
C ARG A 41 5.83 -5.07 -1.74
N PRO A 42 5.86 -5.87 -2.83
CA PRO A 42 7.08 -6.11 -3.60
C PRO A 42 7.77 -4.84 -4.12
N ALA A 43 7.03 -3.74 -4.30
CA ALA A 43 7.62 -2.46 -4.73
C ALA A 43 8.67 -1.93 -3.74
N ARG A 44 8.61 -2.32 -2.46
CA ARG A 44 9.61 -1.93 -1.45
C ARG A 44 10.97 -2.60 -1.67
N GLY A 45 11.01 -3.70 -2.42
CA GLY A 45 12.22 -4.46 -2.77
C GLY A 45 12.79 -4.12 -4.15
N TRP A 46 12.22 -3.18 -4.89
CA TRP A 46 12.73 -2.76 -6.20
C TRP A 46 14.04 -1.96 -6.07
N GLU A 47 14.73 -1.73 -7.20
CA GLU A 47 15.91 -0.89 -7.24
C GLU A 47 15.56 0.57 -6.87
N ARG A 48 16.28 1.13 -5.87
CA ARG A 48 16.07 2.48 -5.34
C ARG A 48 14.59 2.74 -5.00
N PRO A 49 13.99 1.95 -4.10
CA PRO A 49 12.57 2.00 -3.82
C PRO A 49 12.23 3.22 -2.97
N SER A 50 10.95 3.61 -2.99
CA SER A 50 10.38 4.49 -1.97
C SER A 50 10.34 3.77 -0.61
N ASP A 51 10.29 4.53 0.49
CA ASP A 51 10.01 4.01 1.82
C ASP A 51 8.53 3.67 1.99
N HIS A 52 7.67 4.14 1.08
CA HIS A 52 6.29 3.74 0.93
C HIS A 52 6.09 2.70 -0.18
N VAL A 53 4.98 1.95 -0.11
CA VAL A 53 4.49 1.08 -1.20
C VAL A 53 3.12 1.55 -1.69
N PRO A 54 2.80 1.33 -2.99
CA PRO A 54 1.50 1.69 -3.54
C PRO A 54 0.33 1.01 -2.83
N VAL A 55 -0.73 1.79 -2.59
CA VAL A 55 -2.06 1.30 -2.22
C VAL A 55 -2.97 1.52 -3.41
N ILE A 56 -3.57 0.44 -3.91
CA ILE A 56 -4.40 0.45 -5.12
C ILE A 56 -5.80 0.04 -4.71
N ALA A 57 -6.81 0.83 -5.08
CA ALA A 57 -8.21 0.46 -4.98
C ALA A 57 -8.79 0.41 -6.39
N ARG A 58 -9.48 -0.67 -6.74
CA ARG A 58 -10.13 -0.86 -8.04
C ARG A 58 -11.64 -0.69 -7.87
N PHE A 59 -12.23 0.10 -8.77
CA PHE A 59 -13.67 0.32 -8.84
C PHE A 59 -14.14 -0.01 -10.25
N ASP A 60 -15.16 -0.85 -10.36
CA ASP A 60 -15.80 -1.21 -11.61
C ASP A 60 -16.94 -0.21 -11.85
N LEU A 61 -16.65 0.78 -12.69
CA LEU A 61 -17.61 1.80 -13.10
C LEU A 61 -18.24 1.37 -14.43
N GLU A 62 -19.55 1.55 -14.55
CA GLU A 62 -20.28 1.35 -15.81
C GLU A 62 -19.89 2.38 -16.87
#